data_AF-A0A7C5QLK2-F1
#
_entry.id   AF-A0A7C5QLK2-F1
#
_cell.length_a   1.000
_cell.length_b   1.000
_cell.length_c   1.000
_cell.angle_alpha   90.00
_cell.angle_beta   90.00
_cell.angle_gamma   90.00
#
_symmetry.space_group_name_H-M   'P 1'
#
loop_
_entity.id
_entity.type
_entity.pdbx_description
1 polymer ?
#
loop_
_entity_poly.entity_id
_entity_poly.type
_entity_poly.pdbx_seq_one_letter_code
_entity_poly.pdbx_strand_id
1 'polypeptide(L)'
;MTCEQVRWLLSLDPTASEVAHDAALQAHLDRCADCRAFARALATVDEALTARPLAQPRPGLTAAVVAAAQREPHASIEQPFPRPFVMLAAAVTLLALVSGALLLHYSSTALPAGSPAELWLNPSWAADASAWLSVEAEHAAQAVLPLIVGVVITIGAAAAGFRVSEQREMPQQPGRPRR
;
A
#
# COMPACT_ATOMS: atom_id res chain seq x y z
N MET A 1 7.69 17.94 -11.33
CA MET A 1 7.07 17.19 -12.45
C MET A 1 7.79 17.50 -13.75
N THR A 2 8.01 16.48 -14.56
CA THR A 2 8.57 16.62 -15.92
C THR A 2 7.45 16.80 -16.95
N CYS A 3 7.77 17.36 -18.13
CA CYS A 3 6.78 17.51 -19.20
C CYS A 3 6.22 16.17 -19.69
N GLU A 4 7.02 15.10 -19.68
CA GLU A 4 6.60 13.75 -20.05
C GLU A 4 5.57 13.19 -19.06
N GLN A 5 5.83 13.32 -17.76
CA GLN A 5 4.91 12.90 -16.71
C GLN A 5 3.59 13.68 -16.80
N VAL A 6 3.64 14.98 -17.08
CA VAL A 6 2.46 15.82 -17.27
C VAL A 6 1.65 15.40 -18.50
N ARG A 7 2.31 15.10 -19.63
CA ARG A 7 1.63 14.60 -20.83
C ARG A 7 0.95 13.25 -20.59
N TRP A 8 1.61 12.36 -19.84
CA TRP A 8 1.02 11.09 -19.45
C TRP A 8 -0.22 11.28 -18.57
N LEU A 9 -0.14 12.15 -17.54
CA LEU A 9 -1.29 12.46 -16.69
C LEU A 9 -2.47 13.04 -17.48
N LEU A 10 -2.21 13.99 -18.37
CA LEU A 10 -3.22 14.59 -19.24
C LEU A 10 -3.84 13.58 -20.22
N SER A 11 -3.15 12.50 -20.56
CA SER A 11 -3.70 11.45 -21.45
C SER A 11 -4.69 10.52 -20.75
N LEU A 12 -4.63 10.43 -19.42
CA LEU A 12 -5.55 9.61 -18.61
C LEU A 12 -6.86 10.34 -18.34
N ASP A 13 -6.78 11.64 -18.06
CA ASP A 13 -7.94 12.51 -17.84
C ASP A 13 -7.75 13.82 -18.63
N PRO A 14 -8.23 13.87 -19.89
CA PRO A 14 -8.02 15.02 -20.78
C PRO A 14 -8.81 16.25 -20.35
N THR A 15 -9.87 16.09 -19.57
CA THR A 15 -10.64 17.21 -19.02
C THR A 15 -10.04 17.70 -17.70
N ALA A 16 -9.06 16.96 -17.15
CA ALA A 16 -8.48 17.18 -15.84
C ALA A 16 -9.55 17.36 -14.75
N SER A 17 -10.71 16.74 -14.89
CA SER A 17 -11.84 16.97 -13.99
C SER A 17 -11.62 16.33 -12.61
N GLU A 18 -10.93 15.19 -12.57
CA GLU A 18 -10.49 14.56 -11.32
C GLU A 18 -9.08 15.02 -10.95
N VAL A 19 -8.21 15.21 -11.96
CA VAL A 19 -6.80 15.61 -11.79
C VAL A 19 -6.63 17.12 -11.50
N ALA A 20 -7.69 17.92 -11.58
CA ALA A 20 -7.69 19.33 -11.15
C ALA A 20 -7.27 19.53 -9.68
N HIS A 21 -7.30 18.46 -8.86
CA HIS A 21 -6.84 18.48 -7.48
C HIS A 21 -5.31 18.32 -7.34
N ASP A 22 -4.59 18.04 -8.42
CA ASP A 22 -3.13 17.96 -8.41
C ASP A 22 -2.49 19.36 -8.56
N ALA A 23 -2.16 19.96 -7.42
CA ALA A 23 -1.49 21.26 -7.36
C ALA A 23 -0.15 21.29 -8.13
N ALA A 24 0.56 20.16 -8.23
CA ALA A 24 1.82 20.09 -8.96
C ALA A 24 1.62 20.14 -10.48
N LEU A 25 0.54 19.54 -10.97
CA LEU A 25 0.13 19.60 -12.37
C LEU A 25 -0.27 21.04 -12.76
N GLN A 26 -1.12 21.68 -11.96
CA GLN A 26 -1.54 23.07 -12.21
C GLN A 26 -0.34 24.03 -12.24
N ALA A 27 0.54 23.94 -11.24
CA ALA A 27 1.74 24.77 -11.18
C ALA A 27 2.71 24.51 -12.36
N HIS A 28 2.68 23.34 -12.98
CA HIS A 28 3.44 23.07 -14.20
C HIS A 28 2.76 23.69 -15.43
N LEU A 29 1.44 23.54 -15.56
CA LEU A 29 0.67 24.12 -16.66
C LEU A 29 0.78 25.65 -16.68
N ASP A 30 0.77 26.31 -15.52
CA ASP A 30 0.95 27.77 -15.46
C ASP A 30 2.29 28.24 -16.03
N ARG A 31 3.34 27.42 -15.89
CA ARG A 31 4.71 27.75 -16.30
C ARG A 31 5.09 27.23 -17.69
N CYS A 32 4.48 26.15 -18.16
CA CYS A 32 4.85 25.46 -19.40
C CYS A 32 3.85 25.74 -20.53
N ALA A 33 4.28 26.46 -21.57
CA ALA A 33 3.43 26.78 -22.71
C ALA A 33 3.09 25.53 -23.55
N ASP A 34 4.04 24.62 -23.75
CA ASP A 34 3.85 23.42 -24.57
C ASP A 34 2.83 22.46 -23.95
N CYS A 35 2.90 22.27 -22.63
CA CYS A 35 1.93 21.42 -21.92
C CYS A 35 0.53 22.04 -21.90
N ARG A 36 0.41 23.38 -21.85
CA ARG A 36 -0.90 24.05 -22.03
C ARG A 36 -1.46 23.88 -23.43
N ALA A 37 -0.63 24.02 -24.46
CA ALA A 37 -1.05 23.79 -25.83
C ALA A 37 -1.53 22.35 -26.04
N PHE A 38 -0.79 21.38 -25.48
CA PHE A 38 -1.18 19.97 -25.49
C PHE A 38 -2.52 19.71 -24.78
N ALA A 39 -2.72 20.26 -23.57
CA ALA A 39 -3.98 20.13 -22.84
C ALA A 39 -5.17 20.69 -23.63
N ARG A 40 -5.00 21.86 -24.28
CA ARG A 40 -6.04 22.45 -25.14
C ARG A 40 -6.36 21.57 -26.35
N ALA A 41 -5.35 20.98 -26.98
CA ALA A 41 -5.54 20.08 -28.11
C ALA A 41 -6.36 18.85 -27.69
N LEU A 42 -6.08 18.27 -26.52
CA LEU A 42 -6.87 17.17 -25.98
C LEU A 42 -8.33 17.57 -25.72
N ALA A 43 -8.55 18.73 -25.09
CA ALA A 43 -9.90 19.25 -24.87
C ALA A 43 -10.68 19.45 -26.17
N THR A 44 -10.04 19.95 -27.24
CA THR A 44 -10.70 20.10 -28.55
C THR A 44 -11.07 18.76 -29.20
N VAL A 45 -10.25 17.72 -28.99
CA VAL A 45 -10.56 16.37 -29.48
C VAL A 45 -11.73 15.79 -28.70
N ASP A 46 -11.74 15.94 -27.38
CA ASP A 46 -12.83 15.46 -26.53
C ASP A 46 -14.17 16.15 -26.85
N GLU A 47 -14.14 17.47 -27.06
CA GLU A 47 -15.31 18.23 -27.52
C GLU A 47 -15.80 17.74 -28.89
N ALA A 48 -14.88 17.47 -29.83
CA ALA A 48 -15.24 16.94 -31.13
C ALA A 48 -15.82 15.52 -31.06
N LEU A 49 -15.37 14.70 -30.12
CA LEU A 49 -15.88 13.34 -29.90
C LEU A 49 -17.25 13.35 -29.22
N THR A 50 -17.44 14.21 -28.22
CA THR A 50 -18.72 14.37 -27.51
C THR A 50 -19.80 15.00 -28.39
N ALA A 51 -19.41 15.89 -29.30
CA ALA A 51 -20.32 16.46 -30.30
C ALA A 51 -20.76 15.45 -31.38
N ARG A 52 -20.11 14.28 -31.50
CA ARG A 52 -20.54 13.26 -32.46
C ARG A 52 -21.87 12.65 -32.01
N PRO A 53 -22.85 12.52 -32.92
CA PRO A 53 -24.09 11.81 -32.61
C PRO A 53 -23.76 10.34 -32.34
N LEU A 54 -23.90 9.94 -31.08
CA LEU A 54 -23.80 8.55 -30.68
C LEU A 54 -25.08 7.83 -31.12
N ALA A 55 -24.93 6.64 -31.70
CA ALA A 55 -26.08 5.80 -31.99
C ALA A 55 -26.82 5.49 -30.68
N GLN A 56 -28.15 5.61 -30.69
CA GLN A 56 -28.93 5.25 -29.51
C GLN A 56 -28.69 3.77 -29.19
N PRO A 57 -28.38 3.44 -27.92
CA PRO A 57 -28.22 2.05 -27.52
C PRO A 57 -29.54 1.31 -27.78
N ARG A 58 -29.44 0.05 -28.22
CA ARG A 58 -30.64 -0.79 -28.43
C ARG A 58 -31.47 -0.82 -27.14
N PRO A 59 -32.82 -0.76 -27.24
CA PRO A 59 -33.66 -0.87 -26.06
C PRO A 59 -33.33 -2.16 -25.29
N GLY A 60 -33.12 -2.05 -23.98
CA GLY A 60 -32.72 -3.16 -23.11
C GLY A 60 -31.22 -3.42 -23.00
N LEU A 61 -30.35 -2.72 -23.77
CA LEU A 61 -28.89 -2.84 -23.64
C LEU A 61 -28.41 -2.48 -22.23
N THR A 62 -28.89 -1.38 -21.66
CA THR A 62 -28.56 -0.97 -20.29
C THR A 62 -28.96 -2.02 -19.27
N ALA A 63 -30.17 -2.57 -19.37
CA ALA A 63 -30.62 -3.66 -18.50
C ALA A 63 -29.76 -4.93 -18.67
N ALA A 64 -29.37 -5.26 -19.90
CA ALA A 64 -28.51 -6.40 -20.20
C ALA A 64 -27.08 -6.21 -19.66
N VAL A 65 -26.51 -5.00 -19.78
CA VAL A 65 -25.19 -4.65 -19.24
C VAL A 65 -25.21 -4.66 -17.72
N VAL A 66 -26.23 -4.07 -17.09
CA VAL A 66 -26.39 -4.09 -15.62
C VAL A 66 -26.57 -5.53 -15.13
N ALA A 67 -27.38 -6.33 -15.80
CA ALA A 67 -27.55 -7.75 -15.46
C ALA A 67 -26.27 -8.55 -15.67
N ALA A 68 -25.46 -8.25 -16.68
CA ALA A 68 -24.16 -8.88 -16.90
C ALA A 68 -23.15 -8.47 -15.82
N ALA A 69 -23.07 -7.18 -15.49
CA ALA A 69 -22.20 -6.65 -14.43
C ALA A 69 -22.57 -7.20 -13.04
N GLN A 70 -23.85 -7.49 -12.79
CA GLN A 70 -24.28 -8.14 -11.54
C GLN A 70 -23.98 -9.65 -11.52
N ARG A 71 -23.94 -10.31 -12.68
CA ARG A 71 -23.58 -11.74 -12.80
C ARG A 71 -22.08 -12.00 -12.69
N GLU A 72 -21.27 -10.99 -12.96
CA GLU A 72 -19.84 -10.98 -12.67
C GLU A 72 -19.60 -10.09 -11.45
N PRO A 73 -19.90 -10.55 -10.22
CA PRO A 73 -19.73 -9.77 -9.00
C PRO A 73 -18.23 -9.62 -8.72
N HIS A 74 -17.61 -8.68 -9.42
CA HIS A 74 -16.17 -8.53 -9.54
C HIS A 74 -15.53 -9.79 -10.15
N ALA A 75 -14.74 -9.61 -11.21
CA ALA A 75 -13.72 -10.60 -11.55
C ALA A 75 -13.07 -10.99 -10.23
N SER A 76 -13.21 -12.26 -9.84
CA SER A 76 -12.85 -12.74 -8.52
C SER A 76 -11.44 -12.23 -8.23
N ILE A 77 -11.33 -11.21 -7.40
CA ILE A 77 -10.04 -10.79 -6.88
C ILE A 77 -9.63 -12.00 -6.07
N GLU A 78 -8.78 -12.85 -6.66
CA GLU A 78 -8.22 -14.01 -5.98
C GLU A 78 -7.73 -13.49 -4.64
N GLN A 79 -8.25 -14.06 -3.55
CA GLN A 79 -7.81 -13.63 -2.24
C GLN A 79 -6.29 -13.77 -2.23
N PRO A 80 -5.53 -12.67 -2.02
CA PRO A 80 -4.09 -12.66 -2.26
C PRO A 80 -3.35 -13.69 -1.39
N PHE A 81 -4.00 -14.18 -0.34
CA PHE A 81 -3.48 -15.22 0.52
C PHE A 81 -4.55 -16.28 0.83
N PRO A 82 -4.15 -17.56 0.90
CA PRO A 82 -5.06 -18.63 1.31
C PRO A 82 -5.45 -18.45 2.79
N ARG A 83 -6.69 -18.75 3.15
CA ARG A 83 -7.21 -18.70 4.54
C ARG A 83 -6.27 -19.29 5.61
N PRO A 84 -5.60 -20.45 5.42
CA PRO A 84 -4.67 -20.96 6.43
C PRO A 84 -3.47 -20.03 6.68
N PHE A 85 -3.01 -19.29 5.67
CA PHE A 85 -1.91 -18.34 5.82
C PHE A 85 -2.33 -17.15 6.70
N VAL A 86 -3.52 -16.61 6.48
CA VAL A 86 -4.08 -15.51 7.29
C VAL A 86 -4.26 -15.95 8.75
N MET A 87 -4.77 -17.17 8.97
CA MET A 87 -4.93 -17.73 10.32
C MET A 87 -3.59 -17.92 11.02
N LEU A 88 -2.57 -18.40 10.31
CA LEU A 88 -1.23 -18.58 10.87
C LEU A 88 -0.59 -17.23 11.21
N ALA A 89 -0.71 -16.24 10.33
CA ALA A 89 -0.22 -14.88 10.60
C ALA A 89 -0.89 -14.28 11.84
N ALA A 90 -2.22 -14.40 11.96
CA ALA A 90 -2.96 -13.94 13.14
C ALA A 90 -2.50 -14.64 14.42
N ALA A 91 -2.32 -15.96 14.39
CA ALA A 91 -1.85 -16.74 15.54
C ALA A 91 -0.43 -16.32 15.98
N VAL A 92 0.49 -16.11 15.04
CA VAL A 92 1.85 -15.64 15.32
C VAL A 92 1.82 -14.24 15.93
N THR A 93 1.02 -13.32 15.40
CA THR A 93 0.89 -11.96 15.96
C THR A 93 0.31 -11.96 17.37
N LEU A 94 -0.70 -12.78 17.64
CA LEU A 94 -1.27 -12.93 18.99
C LEU A 94 -0.24 -13.51 19.96
N LEU A 95 0.52 -14.53 19.55
CA LEU A 95 1.55 -15.14 20.39
C LEU A 95 2.67 -14.14 20.72
N ALA A 96 3.08 -13.32 19.74
CA ALA A 96 4.06 -12.25 19.96
C ALA A 96 3.56 -11.18 20.94
N LEU A 97 2.29 -10.76 20.81
CA LEU A 97 1.69 -9.79 21.74
C LEU A 97 1.58 -10.35 23.16
N VAL A 98 1.15 -11.60 23.32
CA VAL A 98 1.00 -12.26 24.62
C VAL A 98 2.37 -12.46 25.28
N SER A 99 3.37 -12.94 24.54
CA SER A 99 4.74 -13.12 25.07
C SER A 99 5.38 -11.79 25.45
N GLY A 100 5.20 -10.74 24.65
CA GLY A 100 5.64 -9.38 24.98
C GLY A 100 4.98 -8.85 26.26
N ALA A 101 3.66 -9.03 26.40
CA ALA A 101 2.93 -8.63 27.61
C ALA A 101 3.38 -9.40 28.86
N LEU A 102 3.65 -10.70 28.73
CA LEU A 102 4.20 -11.53 29.81
C LEU A 102 5.60 -11.07 30.22
N LEU A 103 6.50 -10.81 29.27
CA LEU A 103 7.85 -10.29 29.56
C LEU A 103 7.80 -8.96 30.31
N LEU A 104 6.95 -8.03 29.87
CA LEU A 104 6.71 -6.75 30.55
C LEU A 104 6.15 -6.93 31.96
N HIS A 105 5.28 -7.92 32.15
CA HIS A 105 4.73 -8.22 33.48
C HIS A 105 5.82 -8.77 34.42
N TYR A 106 6.64 -9.71 33.96
CA TYR A 106 7.72 -10.28 34.76
C TYR A 106 8.81 -9.25 35.10
N SER A 107 9.21 -8.38 34.16
CA SER A 107 10.18 -7.32 34.45
C SER A 107 9.63 -6.31 35.46
N SER A 108 8.33 -6.00 35.41
CA SER A 108 7.69 -5.11 36.39
C SER A 108 7.71 -5.66 37.83
N THR A 109 7.69 -6.99 37.99
CA THR A 109 7.74 -7.64 39.32
C THR A 109 9.16 -7.79 39.88
N ALA A 110 10.19 -7.57 39.08
CA ALA A 110 11.59 -7.64 39.50
C ALA A 110 12.13 -6.31 40.07
N LEU A 111 11.34 -5.24 40.03
CA LEU A 111 11.69 -3.97 40.67
C LEU A 111 11.68 -4.14 42.20
N PRO A 112 12.79 -3.86 42.90
CA PRO A 112 12.82 -3.96 44.36
C PRO A 112 11.79 -3.00 44.95
N ALA A 113 11.05 -3.46 45.97
CA ALA A 113 10.06 -2.70 46.70
C ALA A 113 10.71 -1.59 47.57
N GLY A 114 11.40 -0.65 46.93
CA GLY A 114 11.83 0.61 47.53
C GLY A 114 10.82 1.70 47.22
N SER A 115 10.61 2.63 48.14
CA SER A 115 9.81 3.82 47.82
C SER A 115 10.45 4.56 46.64
N PRO A 116 9.68 5.07 45.66
CA PRO A 116 10.27 5.77 44.51
C PRO A 116 11.22 6.88 44.98
N ALA A 117 10.91 7.54 46.09
CA ALA A 117 11.72 8.60 46.69
C ALA A 117 13.16 8.18 47.08
N GLU A 118 13.39 6.95 47.54
CA GLU A 118 14.74 6.48 47.90
C GLU A 118 15.59 6.13 46.66
N LEU A 119 14.95 5.75 45.56
CA LEU A 119 15.63 5.39 44.31
C LEU A 119 16.28 6.61 43.62
N TRP A 120 15.63 7.77 43.69
CA TRP A 120 16.13 9.03 43.09
C TRP A 120 17.27 9.68 43.87
N LEU A 121 17.46 9.31 45.15
CA LEU A 121 18.46 9.90 46.05
C LEU A 121 19.78 9.12 46.09
N ASN A 122 19.84 7.91 45.53
CA ASN A 122 21.05 7.10 45.52
C ASN A 122 21.98 7.50 44.37
N PRO A 123 23.18 8.07 44.59
CA PRO A 123 24.06 8.54 43.52
C PRO A 123 24.50 7.46 42.51
N SER A 124 24.34 6.17 42.82
CA SER A 124 24.59 5.08 41.86
C SER A 124 23.45 4.85 40.87
N TRP A 125 22.26 5.45 41.08
CA TRP A 125 21.06 5.18 40.29
C TRP A 125 21.26 5.40 38.79
N ALA A 126 22.04 6.41 38.40
CA ALA A 126 22.31 6.70 37.00
C ALA A 126 23.21 5.63 36.35
N ALA A 127 24.19 5.11 37.10
CA ALA A 127 25.06 4.04 36.65
C ALA A 127 24.29 2.71 36.57
N ASP A 128 23.51 2.39 37.60
CA ASP A 128 22.69 1.19 37.68
C ASP A 128 21.57 1.20 36.62
N ALA A 129 20.93 2.35 36.38
CA ALA A 129 19.94 2.52 35.32
C ALA A 129 20.58 2.41 33.93
N SER A 130 21.79 2.93 33.72
CA SER A 130 22.51 2.78 32.44
C SER A 130 22.93 1.33 32.17
N ALA A 131 23.37 0.61 33.20
CA ALA A 131 23.73 -0.80 33.12
C ALA A 131 22.48 -1.66 32.86
N TRP A 132 21.38 -1.40 33.58
CA TRP A 132 20.10 -2.06 33.37
C TRP A 132 19.54 -1.79 31.98
N LEU A 133 19.53 -0.53 31.52
CA LEU A 133 19.13 -0.18 30.15
C LEU A 133 20.00 -0.85 29.10
N SER A 134 21.31 -1.03 29.33
CA SER A 134 22.18 -1.72 28.37
C SER A 134 21.91 -3.22 28.29
N VAL A 135 21.70 -3.89 29.44
CA VAL A 135 21.41 -5.33 29.52
C VAL A 135 20.00 -5.62 29.00
N GLU A 136 19.02 -4.79 29.36
CA GLU A 136 17.63 -4.94 28.92
C GLU A 136 17.44 -4.51 27.47
N ALA A 137 18.20 -3.53 26.96
CA ALA A 137 18.24 -3.22 25.53
C ALA A 137 18.85 -4.36 24.72
N GLU A 138 19.80 -5.12 25.26
CA GLU A 138 20.38 -6.28 24.59
C GLU A 138 19.39 -7.46 24.55
N HIS A 139 18.62 -7.70 25.62
CA HIS A 139 17.54 -8.70 25.64
C HIS A 139 16.34 -8.26 24.78
N ALA A 140 15.98 -6.97 24.82
CA ALA A 140 14.95 -6.40 23.95
C ALA A 140 15.40 -6.45 22.48
N ALA A 141 16.66 -6.17 22.18
CA ALA A 141 17.21 -6.34 20.84
C ALA A 141 17.11 -7.81 20.41
N GLN A 142 17.47 -8.77 21.25
CA GLN A 142 17.35 -10.20 20.95
C GLN A 142 15.91 -10.67 20.72
N ALA A 143 14.90 -10.04 21.33
CA ALA A 143 13.49 -10.37 21.11
C ALA A 143 12.86 -9.60 19.94
N VAL A 144 13.26 -8.34 19.74
CA VAL A 144 12.67 -7.44 18.74
C VAL A 144 13.31 -7.64 17.36
N LEU A 145 14.61 -7.94 17.27
CA LEU A 145 15.26 -8.25 15.99
C LEU A 145 14.60 -9.42 15.25
N PRO A 146 14.36 -10.60 15.85
CA PRO A 146 13.74 -11.71 15.12
C PRO A 146 12.30 -11.40 14.73
N LEU A 147 11.60 -10.55 15.48
CA LEU A 147 10.26 -10.09 15.12
C LEU A 147 10.30 -9.15 13.92
N ILE A 148 11.21 -8.17 13.90
CA ILE A 148 11.43 -7.28 12.75
C ILE A 148 11.89 -8.08 11.53
N VAL A 149 12.86 -8.97 11.69
CA VAL A 149 13.37 -9.84 10.62
C VAL A 149 12.25 -10.75 10.10
N GLY A 150 11.44 -11.33 10.98
CA GLY A 150 10.26 -12.11 10.60
C GLY A 150 9.26 -11.31 9.79
N VAL A 151 8.93 -10.08 10.22
CA VAL A 151 8.04 -9.17 9.48
C VAL A 151 8.63 -8.81 8.12
N VAL A 152 9.91 -8.45 8.03
CA VAL A 152 10.58 -8.09 6.77
C VAL A 152 10.64 -9.28 5.81
N ILE A 153 10.94 -10.49 6.29
CA ILE A 153 10.93 -11.71 5.46
C ILE A 153 9.52 -12.01 4.96
N THR A 154 8.50 -11.84 5.81
CA THR A 154 7.10 -12.09 5.44
C THR A 154 6.62 -11.10 4.38
N ILE A 155 6.92 -9.81 4.55
CA ILE A 155 6.59 -8.75 3.58
C ILE A 155 7.37 -8.97 2.27
N GLY A 156 8.66 -9.31 2.34
CA GLY A 156 9.49 -9.60 1.17
C GLY A 156 8.99 -10.80 0.37
N ALA A 157 8.58 -11.87 1.04
CA ALA A 157 8.00 -13.05 0.41
C ALA A 157 6.64 -12.73 -0.26
N ALA A 158 5.81 -11.91 0.39
CA ALA A 158 4.55 -11.43 -0.19
C ALA A 158 4.78 -10.59 -1.46
N ALA A 159 5.76 -9.67 -1.43
CA ALA A 159 6.10 -8.83 -2.58
C ALA A 159 6.67 -9.65 -3.75
N ALA A 160 7.50 -10.65 -3.46
CA ALA A 160 8.04 -11.57 -4.48
C ALA A 160 6.93 -12.44 -5.10
N GLY A 161 6.01 -12.97 -4.28
CA GLY A 161 4.86 -13.74 -4.76
C GLY A 161 3.98 -12.92 -5.70
N PHE A 162 3.72 -11.66 -5.36
CA PHE A 162 2.92 -10.73 -6.18
C PHE A 162 3.56 -10.46 -7.55
N ARG A 163 4.89 -10.32 -7.62
CA ARG A 163 5.59 -10.15 -8.91
C ARG A 163 5.57 -11.39 -9.79
N VAL A 164 5.58 -12.58 -9.19
CA VAL A 164 5.54 -13.85 -9.93
C VAL A 164 4.14 -14.13 -10.46
N SER A 165 3.08 -13.72 -9.78
CA SER A 165 1.71 -13.82 -10.30
C SER A 165 1.48 -12.89 -11.50
N GLU A 166 1.97 -11.65 -11.45
CA GLU A 166 1.88 -10.72 -12.59
C GLU A 166 2.58 -11.25 -13.85
N GLN A 167 3.69 -12.00 -13.71
CA GLN A 167 4.39 -12.58 -14.86
C GLN A 167 3.67 -13.77 -15.49
N ARG A 168 2.79 -14.47 -14.76
CA ARG A 168 2.02 -15.61 -15.29
C ARG A 168 0.77 -15.18 -16.05
N GLU A 169 0.25 -13.99 -15.80
CA GLU A 169 -0.95 -13.47 -16.45
C GLU A 169 -0.70 -12.82 -17.81
N MET A 170 0.54 -12.77 -18.33
CA MET A 170 0.75 -12.42 -19.73
C MET A 170 0.18 -13.51 -20.63
N PRO A 171 -0.94 -13.26 -21.34
CA PRO A 171 -1.51 -14.26 -22.21
C PRO A 171 -0.51 -14.53 -23.34
N GLN A 172 -0.15 -15.81 -23.52
CA GLN A 172 0.54 -16.28 -24.71
C GLN A 172 -0.22 -15.76 -25.93
N GLN A 173 0.37 -14.77 -26.58
CA GLN A 173 -0.15 -14.15 -27.79
C GLN A 173 -0.33 -15.27 -28.83
N PRO A 174 -1.56 -15.60 -29.28
CA PRO A 174 -1.77 -16.69 -30.21
C PRO A 174 -1.07 -16.36 -31.52
N GLY A 175 -0.22 -17.30 -31.95
CA GLY A 175 0.64 -17.17 -33.11
C GLY A 175 -0.13 -16.67 -34.34
N ARG A 176 0.37 -15.58 -34.90
CA ARG A 176 -0.08 -15.01 -36.17
C ARG A 176 0.11 -16.07 -37.27
N PRO A 177 -0.94 -16.49 -38.00
CA PRO A 177 -0.76 -17.40 -39.13
C PRO A 177 0.07 -16.69 -40.21
N ARG A 178 1.21 -17.29 -40.57
CA ARG A 178 1.99 -16.91 -41.75
C ARG A 178 1.13 -17.12 -42.99
N ARG A 179 0.84 -16.02 -43.68
CA ARG A 179 0.50 -16.03 -45.11
C ARG A 179 1.78 -15.95 -45.92
#